data_AF-A0A7C3YJX6-F1
#
_entry.id   AF-A0A7C3YJX6-F1
#
_cell.length_a   1.000
_cell.length_b   1.000
_cell.length_c   1.000
_cell.angle_alpha   90.00
_cell.angle_beta   90.00
_cell.angle_gamma   90.00
#
_symmetry.space_group_name_H-M   'P 1'
#
loop_
_entity.id
_entity.type
_entity.pdbx_description
1 polymer ?
#
loop_
_entity_poly.entity_id
_entity_poly.type
_entity_poly.pdbx_seq_one_letter_code
_entity_poly.pdbx_strand_id
1 'polypeptide(L)'
;MLITLSDTLGLSENSRRGKILRPFQTNLRYIYKGTNIERKIDSILERLCELKILNRVDRGYDAEFAIPIMSIDNERFEKLKKETEEKYSFENITKFGNDESVIRQKILKECRLSGPLGARFILETSSIQNAERVINSWKNLEPYQVGVLFLLAKTEEDLSRIDSFIDKNKKGINVNKNEEDKRNIILINTNEAFSERSWNSFIDEKTRELYANEMKDNTNSQHHAKRAERIIDEWLTKLSITTMVACFKGESKEIQGMTDNLKTYLLGITKKLFQLGPEMISENENIYKLSGYSDDVIIMGMGESNSKRPYTEIERKLKDYGFWDNPESFKNRPEHPIVRVKMKIQELLDTDKPVSIAHIWEELNKPPFGYMPSQICAFLMGFLMKDYTKGNFYVDDGNASSPANPQRIAKAIEAVMKAGRNYELYKIAKMKPEHVKFCKYMKEIFELPSDSANSIREVKSELRRSLVDKSFPIWSLKYCPEEENTDKIAGVIRLLCDFVSAKDDESSNDETQIAENIYKEFVSIDHKFLDQLRRAMDINTLKRGLLFFIKDNCPSLYASARSLGIDDNQLLNNVKDYMSEDSSWLWQEEHFKEVVGSLETNYRLLQGFNRLIGTNFTLL
;
A
#
# COMPACT_ATOMS: atom_id res chain seq x y z
N MET A 1 -41.82 -55.15 -31.26
CA MET A 1 -41.68 -54.64 -29.88
C MET A 1 -40.23 -54.59 -29.46
N LEU A 2 -39.54 -55.72 -29.20
CA LEU A 2 -38.13 -55.71 -28.80
C LEU A 2 -37.22 -55.04 -29.84
N ILE A 3 -37.48 -55.22 -31.13
CA ILE A 3 -36.78 -54.51 -32.21
C ILE A 3 -37.03 -53.00 -32.15
N THR A 4 -38.29 -52.58 -31.98
CA THR A 4 -38.69 -51.17 -31.88
C THR A 4 -38.13 -50.51 -30.62
N LEU A 5 -38.17 -51.20 -29.48
CA LEU A 5 -37.54 -50.77 -28.22
C LEU A 5 -36.02 -50.73 -28.36
N SER A 6 -35.43 -51.72 -29.02
CA SER A 6 -34.01 -51.76 -29.38
C SER A 6 -33.62 -50.53 -30.19
N ASP A 7 -34.35 -50.20 -31.25
CA ASP A 7 -34.11 -49.01 -32.06
C ASP A 7 -34.32 -47.71 -31.26
N THR A 8 -35.36 -47.66 -30.41
CA THR A 8 -35.67 -46.49 -29.56
C THR A 8 -34.64 -46.28 -28.45
N LEU A 9 -33.93 -47.34 -28.04
CA LEU A 9 -32.86 -47.30 -27.04
C LEU A 9 -31.46 -47.26 -27.69
N GLY A 10 -31.36 -47.38 -29.02
CA GLY A 10 -30.13 -47.30 -29.80
C GLY A 10 -29.30 -48.60 -29.87
N LEU A 11 -29.93 -49.77 -29.77
CA LEU A 11 -29.31 -51.11 -29.68
C LEU A 11 -29.10 -51.85 -31.02
N SER A 12 -29.62 -51.39 -32.16
CA SER A 12 -29.51 -52.12 -33.43
C SER A 12 -28.15 -51.93 -34.14
N GLU A 13 -27.69 -52.90 -34.94
CA GLU A 13 -26.37 -52.83 -35.59
C GLU A 13 -26.19 -51.61 -36.52
N ASN A 14 -27.29 -51.02 -37.00
CA ASN A 14 -27.29 -49.80 -37.81
C ASN A 14 -26.99 -48.53 -36.99
N SER A 15 -27.05 -48.57 -35.65
CA SER A 15 -26.72 -47.45 -34.76
C SER A 15 -25.27 -47.46 -34.27
N ARG A 16 -24.34 -48.20 -34.90
CA ARG A 16 -22.89 -48.23 -34.54
C ARG A 16 -22.17 -46.85 -34.58
N ARG A 17 -22.88 -45.74 -34.88
CA ARG A 17 -22.44 -44.35 -34.72
C ARG A 17 -23.40 -43.45 -33.89
N GLY A 18 -24.44 -44.00 -33.26
CA GLY A 18 -25.54 -43.25 -32.64
C GLY A 18 -25.55 -43.35 -31.12
N LYS A 19 -25.75 -42.21 -30.45
CA LYS A 19 -25.97 -42.09 -29.00
C LYS A 19 -26.96 -43.13 -28.48
N ILE A 20 -26.62 -43.81 -27.38
CA ILE A 20 -27.58 -44.59 -26.58
C ILE A 20 -28.69 -43.64 -26.11
N LEU A 21 -29.93 -43.95 -26.45
CA LEU A 21 -31.09 -43.10 -26.18
C LEU A 21 -31.65 -43.39 -24.77
N ARG A 22 -32.11 -42.34 -24.09
CA ARG A 22 -32.70 -42.41 -22.74
C ARG A 22 -34.12 -41.82 -22.73
N PRO A 23 -35.12 -42.54 -23.25
CA PRO A 23 -36.48 -42.02 -23.36
C PRO A 23 -37.18 -41.94 -21.99
N PHE A 24 -38.07 -40.96 -21.84
CA PHE A 24 -39.01 -40.87 -20.72
C PHE A 24 -40.19 -41.83 -20.89
N GLN A 25 -40.85 -42.18 -19.78
CA GLN A 25 -42.04 -43.05 -19.78
C GLN A 25 -43.15 -42.47 -20.65
N THR A 26 -43.37 -41.15 -20.58
CA THR A 26 -44.31 -40.45 -21.46
C THR A 26 -43.94 -40.61 -22.93
N ASN A 27 -42.65 -40.43 -23.29
CA ASN A 27 -42.19 -40.62 -24.68
C ASN A 27 -42.47 -42.04 -25.19
N LEU A 28 -42.22 -43.05 -24.35
CA LEU A 28 -42.50 -44.45 -24.70
C LEU A 28 -44.00 -44.70 -24.84
N ARG A 29 -44.84 -44.14 -23.97
CA ARG A 29 -46.31 -44.20 -24.11
C ARG A 29 -46.77 -43.57 -25.42
N TYR A 30 -46.22 -42.42 -25.80
CA TYR A 30 -46.56 -41.74 -27.05
C TYR A 30 -46.17 -42.57 -28.29
N ILE A 31 -44.98 -43.19 -28.30
CA ILE A 31 -44.51 -44.02 -29.42
C ILE A 31 -45.45 -45.21 -29.69
N TYR A 32 -46.02 -45.79 -28.63
CA TYR A 32 -46.90 -46.95 -28.73
C TYR A 32 -48.39 -46.60 -28.78
N LYS A 33 -48.76 -45.31 -28.85
CA LYS A 33 -50.16 -44.88 -28.93
C LYS A 33 -50.83 -45.41 -30.20
N GLY A 34 -52.06 -45.91 -30.08
CA GLY A 34 -52.82 -46.53 -31.17
C GLY A 34 -52.36 -47.95 -31.53
N THR A 35 -51.44 -48.53 -30.77
CA THR A 35 -50.98 -49.91 -30.96
C THR A 35 -51.50 -50.84 -29.86
N ASN A 36 -51.43 -52.14 -30.11
CA ASN A 36 -51.79 -53.20 -29.17
C ASN A 36 -50.95 -53.17 -27.87
N ILE A 37 -49.86 -52.40 -27.86
CA ILE A 37 -48.88 -52.26 -26.77
C ILE A 37 -49.24 -51.10 -25.84
N GLU A 38 -50.03 -50.11 -26.30
CA GLU A 38 -50.37 -48.89 -25.56
C GLU A 38 -50.82 -49.18 -24.12
N ARG A 39 -51.70 -50.18 -23.95
CA ARG A 39 -52.27 -50.55 -22.64
C ARG A 39 -51.34 -51.41 -21.77
N LYS A 40 -50.21 -51.87 -22.30
CA LYS A 40 -49.28 -52.81 -21.63
C LYS A 40 -47.90 -52.21 -21.39
N ILE A 41 -47.59 -51.07 -21.99
CA ILE A 41 -46.23 -50.50 -22.00
C ILE A 41 -45.67 -50.30 -20.58
N ASP A 42 -46.48 -49.84 -19.63
CA ASP A 42 -46.03 -49.63 -18.25
C ASP A 42 -45.65 -50.96 -17.57
N SER A 43 -46.51 -51.98 -17.66
CA SER A 43 -46.21 -53.32 -17.12
C SER A 43 -44.99 -53.98 -17.78
N ILE A 44 -44.76 -53.70 -19.07
CA ILE A 44 -43.60 -54.18 -19.80
C ILE A 44 -42.33 -53.49 -19.30
N LEU A 45 -42.38 -52.16 -19.09
CA LEU A 45 -41.25 -51.40 -18.58
C LEU A 45 -40.89 -51.82 -17.15
N GLU A 46 -41.88 -52.02 -16.28
CA GLU A 46 -41.68 -52.58 -14.94
C GLU A 46 -41.01 -53.95 -15.02
N ARG A 47 -41.52 -54.86 -15.85
CA ARG A 47 -40.95 -56.20 -16.00
C ARG A 47 -39.51 -56.17 -16.55
N LEU A 48 -39.21 -55.28 -17.49
CA LEU A 48 -37.85 -55.11 -18.01
C LEU A 48 -36.89 -54.54 -16.96
N CYS A 49 -37.39 -53.72 -16.03
CA CYS A 49 -36.61 -53.25 -14.88
C CYS A 49 -36.38 -54.37 -13.84
N GLU A 50 -37.41 -55.18 -13.54
CA GLU A 50 -37.27 -56.36 -12.67
C GLU A 50 -36.22 -57.35 -13.20
N LEU A 51 -36.21 -57.55 -14.53
CA LEU A 51 -35.25 -58.41 -15.21
C LEU A 51 -33.84 -57.77 -15.35
N LYS A 52 -33.64 -56.55 -14.83
CA LYS A 52 -32.38 -55.79 -14.92
C LYS A 52 -31.93 -55.53 -16.36
N ILE A 53 -32.86 -55.49 -17.31
CA ILE A 53 -32.61 -55.17 -18.73
C ILE A 53 -32.72 -53.65 -18.96
N LEU A 54 -33.50 -52.95 -18.13
CA LEU A 54 -33.61 -51.49 -18.10
C LEU A 54 -33.36 -50.99 -16.68
N ASN A 55 -32.73 -49.83 -16.57
CA ASN A 55 -32.73 -49.03 -15.35
C ASN A 55 -33.81 -47.96 -15.47
N ARG A 56 -34.65 -47.87 -14.44
CA ARG A 56 -35.61 -46.79 -14.23
C ARG A 56 -34.96 -45.73 -13.34
N VAL A 57 -35.03 -44.47 -13.75
CA VAL A 57 -34.63 -43.32 -12.94
C VAL A 57 -35.83 -42.41 -12.83
N ASP A 58 -36.42 -42.30 -11.64
CA ASP A 58 -37.55 -41.41 -11.42
C ASP A 58 -37.11 -39.93 -11.51
N ARG A 59 -37.89 -39.13 -12.23
CA ARG A 59 -37.64 -37.72 -12.57
C ARG A 59 -38.92 -36.92 -12.36
N GLY A 60 -39.23 -36.63 -11.09
CA GLY A 60 -40.42 -35.86 -10.73
C GLY A 60 -41.71 -36.65 -10.99
N TYR A 61 -42.51 -36.22 -11.98
CA TYR A 61 -43.77 -36.89 -12.36
C TYR A 61 -43.59 -37.93 -13.49
N ASP A 62 -42.36 -38.15 -13.95
CA ASP A 62 -42.04 -39.06 -15.06
C ASP A 62 -40.83 -39.95 -14.71
N ALA A 63 -40.52 -40.96 -15.52
CA ALA A 63 -39.39 -41.84 -15.33
C ALA A 63 -38.54 -41.97 -16.61
N GLU A 64 -37.23 -41.79 -16.49
CA GLU A 64 -36.26 -42.00 -17.57
C GLU A 64 -35.84 -43.48 -17.59
N PHE A 65 -35.92 -44.12 -18.75
CA PHE A 65 -35.47 -45.50 -18.95
C PHE A 65 -34.19 -45.52 -19.75
N ALA A 66 -33.20 -46.24 -19.24
CA ALA A 66 -31.93 -46.43 -19.92
C ALA A 66 -31.52 -47.90 -19.84
N ILE A 67 -30.79 -48.37 -20.85
CA ILE A 67 -30.17 -49.68 -20.76
C ILE A 67 -29.09 -49.59 -19.69
N PRO A 68 -29.03 -50.53 -18.73
CA PRO A 68 -27.95 -50.62 -17.77
C PRO A 68 -26.69 -50.97 -18.56
N ILE A 69 -25.94 -49.93 -18.92
CA ILE A 69 -24.59 -50.08 -19.49
C ILE A 69 -23.67 -50.72 -18.42
N MET A 70 -24.08 -50.63 -17.14
CA MET A 70 -23.46 -51.29 -16.00
C MET A 70 -24.50 -51.69 -14.95
N SER A 71 -24.31 -52.84 -14.30
CA SER A 71 -24.98 -53.17 -13.05
C SER A 71 -24.49 -52.22 -11.96
N ILE A 72 -25.39 -51.41 -11.38
CA ILE A 72 -25.05 -50.59 -10.21
C ILE A 72 -25.04 -51.51 -8.99
N ASP A 73 -23.91 -51.55 -8.29
CA ASP A 73 -23.83 -52.13 -6.96
C ASP A 73 -24.47 -51.14 -5.99
N ASN A 74 -25.67 -51.46 -5.51
CA ASN A 74 -26.44 -50.57 -4.65
C ASN A 74 -25.74 -50.31 -3.31
N GLU A 75 -25.04 -51.30 -2.74
CA GLU A 75 -24.37 -51.11 -1.46
C GLU A 75 -23.17 -50.16 -1.62
N ARG A 76 -22.41 -50.34 -2.69
CA ARG A 76 -21.31 -49.44 -3.05
C ARG A 76 -21.80 -48.04 -3.42
N PHE A 77 -22.90 -47.93 -4.15
CA PHE A 77 -23.48 -46.64 -4.54
C PHE A 77 -23.97 -45.86 -3.32
N GLU A 78 -24.67 -46.51 -2.38
CA GLU A 78 -25.12 -45.86 -1.13
C GLU A 78 -23.94 -45.44 -0.25
N LYS A 79 -22.87 -46.23 -0.20
CA LYS A 79 -21.63 -45.82 0.49
C LYS A 79 -21.02 -44.58 -0.17
N LEU A 80 -20.87 -44.58 -1.48
CA LEU A 80 -20.32 -43.45 -2.24
C LEU A 80 -21.21 -42.21 -2.12
N LYS A 81 -22.53 -42.38 -2.00
CA LYS A 81 -23.48 -41.28 -1.79
C LYS A 81 -23.19 -40.55 -0.48
N LYS A 82 -22.98 -41.27 0.63
CA LYS A 82 -22.60 -40.66 1.91
C LYS A 82 -21.27 -39.91 1.82
N GLU A 83 -20.27 -40.50 1.18
CA GLU A 83 -18.97 -39.83 0.94
C GLU A 83 -19.13 -38.59 0.05
N THR A 84 -20.04 -38.63 -0.92
CA THR A 84 -20.38 -37.48 -1.79
C THR A 84 -21.01 -36.36 -0.98
N GLU A 85 -21.94 -36.66 -0.08
CA GLU A 85 -22.60 -35.68 0.79
C GLU A 85 -21.62 -34.98 1.74
N GLU A 86 -20.65 -35.71 2.29
CA GLU A 86 -19.60 -35.11 3.13
C GLU A 86 -18.67 -34.21 2.31
N LYS A 87 -18.19 -34.72 1.16
CA LYS A 87 -17.25 -34.00 0.29
C LYS A 87 -17.89 -32.73 -0.29
N TYR A 88 -19.10 -32.85 -0.84
CA TYR A 88 -19.84 -31.78 -1.48
C TYR A 88 -20.97 -31.27 -0.59
N SER A 89 -20.76 -31.21 0.72
CA SER A 89 -21.72 -30.56 1.62
C SER A 89 -22.01 -29.12 1.18
N PHE A 90 -23.20 -28.61 1.52
CA PHE A 90 -23.63 -27.27 1.10
C PHE A 90 -22.64 -26.22 1.60
N GLU A 91 -22.13 -26.40 2.81
CA GLU A 91 -21.08 -25.60 3.43
C GLU A 91 -19.77 -25.60 2.62
N ASN A 92 -19.39 -26.75 2.04
CA ASN A 92 -18.15 -26.88 1.27
C ASN A 92 -18.25 -26.24 -0.12
N ILE A 93 -19.37 -26.42 -0.81
CA ILE A 93 -19.56 -25.89 -2.18
C ILE A 93 -19.97 -24.41 -2.21
N THR A 94 -20.21 -23.80 -1.04
CA THR A 94 -20.43 -22.36 -0.83
C THR A 94 -19.28 -21.70 -0.04
N LYS A 95 -18.23 -22.47 0.29
CA LYS A 95 -17.19 -22.12 1.25
C LYS A 95 -16.39 -20.87 0.85
N PHE A 96 -16.27 -19.94 1.80
CA PHE A 96 -15.37 -18.80 1.75
C PHE A 96 -13.90 -19.21 1.65
N GLY A 97 -13.12 -18.48 0.84
CA GLY A 97 -11.68 -18.70 0.67
C GLY A 97 -11.30 -20.01 -0.03
N ASN A 98 -12.29 -20.75 -0.56
CA ASN A 98 -12.05 -21.91 -1.40
C ASN A 98 -12.28 -21.53 -2.86
N ASP A 99 -11.18 -21.42 -3.61
CA ASP A 99 -11.23 -21.11 -5.03
C ASP A 99 -11.72 -22.29 -5.89
N GLU A 100 -12.01 -23.46 -5.33
CA GLU A 100 -12.64 -24.58 -6.05
C GLU A 100 -14.17 -24.65 -5.84
N SER A 101 -14.72 -23.73 -5.04
CA SER A 101 -16.14 -23.68 -4.68
C SER A 101 -17.00 -23.23 -5.87
N VAL A 102 -17.71 -24.18 -6.50
CA VAL A 102 -18.46 -23.95 -7.76
C VAL A 102 -19.54 -22.87 -7.62
N ILE A 103 -20.36 -22.91 -6.55
CA ILE A 103 -21.43 -21.93 -6.36
C ILE A 103 -20.84 -20.54 -6.09
N ARG A 104 -19.83 -20.46 -5.21
CA ARG A 104 -19.14 -19.20 -4.91
C ARG A 104 -18.60 -18.56 -6.17
N GLN A 105 -17.85 -19.31 -6.99
CA GLN A 105 -17.28 -18.77 -8.23
C GLN A 105 -18.35 -18.22 -9.17
N LYS A 106 -19.47 -18.94 -9.37
CA LYS A 106 -20.54 -18.50 -10.28
C LYS A 106 -21.20 -17.21 -9.80
N ILE A 107 -21.55 -17.12 -8.51
CA ILE A 107 -22.14 -15.90 -7.92
C ILE A 107 -21.17 -14.72 -7.99
N LEU A 108 -19.90 -14.91 -7.60
CA LEU A 108 -18.91 -13.82 -7.63
C LEU A 108 -18.56 -13.36 -9.05
N LYS A 109 -18.63 -14.26 -10.03
CA LYS A 109 -18.45 -13.92 -11.45
C LYS A 109 -19.63 -13.10 -11.97
N GLU A 110 -20.86 -13.47 -11.60
CA GLU A 110 -22.08 -12.75 -12.00
C GLU A 110 -22.16 -11.36 -11.34
N CYS A 111 -21.83 -11.27 -10.05
CA CYS A 111 -21.83 -10.03 -9.28
C CYS A 111 -20.55 -9.20 -9.45
N ARG A 112 -19.70 -9.51 -10.45
CA ARG A 112 -18.38 -8.90 -10.58
C ARG A 112 -18.46 -7.38 -10.65
N LEU A 113 -17.68 -6.73 -9.79
CA LEU A 113 -17.56 -5.28 -9.71
C LEU A 113 -16.30 -4.78 -10.43
N SER A 114 -16.36 -3.56 -10.94
CA SER A 114 -15.25 -2.86 -11.61
C SER A 114 -15.15 -1.42 -11.11
N GLY A 115 -14.07 -0.74 -11.50
CA GLY A 115 -13.85 0.68 -11.18
C GLY A 115 -13.92 0.97 -9.68
N PRO A 116 -14.57 2.08 -9.28
CA PRO A 116 -14.71 2.43 -7.87
C PRO A 116 -15.35 1.31 -7.03
N LEU A 117 -16.43 0.69 -7.51
CA LEU A 117 -17.12 -0.37 -6.76
C LEU A 117 -16.20 -1.58 -6.54
N GLY A 118 -15.44 -1.98 -7.55
CA GLY A 118 -14.50 -3.09 -7.44
C GLY A 118 -13.33 -2.84 -6.48
N ALA A 119 -12.96 -1.58 -6.26
CA ALA A 119 -11.93 -1.21 -5.30
C ALA A 119 -12.46 -1.11 -3.85
N ARG A 120 -13.77 -0.82 -3.69
CA ARG A 120 -14.44 -0.64 -2.40
C ARG A 120 -14.96 -1.95 -1.81
N PHE A 121 -15.62 -2.78 -2.62
CA PHE A 121 -16.44 -3.86 -2.11
C PHE A 121 -15.75 -5.22 -2.24
N ILE A 122 -15.66 -5.92 -1.11
CA ILE A 122 -15.17 -7.30 -1.04
C ILE A 122 -16.37 -8.23 -0.97
N LEU A 123 -16.65 -8.93 -2.07
CA LEU A 123 -17.80 -9.83 -2.20
C LEU A 123 -17.45 -11.25 -1.75
N GLU A 124 -18.29 -11.84 -0.90
CA GLU A 124 -18.16 -13.24 -0.47
C GLU A 124 -19.51 -13.93 -0.30
N THR A 125 -19.48 -15.27 -0.32
CA THR A 125 -20.64 -16.11 -0.07
C THR A 125 -20.43 -17.00 1.14
N SER A 126 -21.50 -17.35 1.85
CA SER A 126 -21.45 -18.37 2.90
C SER A 126 -22.81 -18.99 3.17
N SER A 127 -22.81 -20.19 3.73
CA SER A 127 -23.98 -20.71 4.43
C SER A 127 -24.11 -20.05 5.81
N ILE A 128 -25.29 -20.16 6.42
CA ILE A 128 -25.53 -19.59 7.75
C ILE A 128 -24.62 -20.17 8.84
N GLN A 129 -24.24 -21.45 8.73
CA GLN A 129 -23.36 -22.15 9.67
C GLN A 129 -21.96 -21.52 9.74
N ASN A 130 -21.49 -20.93 8.63
CA ASN A 130 -20.14 -20.37 8.52
C ASN A 130 -20.10 -18.84 8.52
N ALA A 131 -21.26 -18.17 8.58
CA ALA A 131 -21.37 -16.72 8.47
C ALA A 131 -20.44 -15.96 9.45
N GLU A 132 -20.49 -16.30 10.74
CA GLU A 132 -19.65 -15.67 11.77
C GLU A 132 -18.16 -15.87 11.51
N ARG A 133 -17.76 -17.03 10.98
CA ARG A 133 -16.37 -17.32 10.63
C ARG A 133 -15.88 -16.44 9.47
N VAL A 134 -16.72 -16.21 8.47
CA VAL A 134 -16.40 -15.32 7.33
C VAL A 134 -16.29 -13.88 7.81
N ILE A 135 -17.24 -13.42 8.59
CA ILE A 135 -17.20 -12.08 9.20
C ILE A 135 -15.93 -11.89 10.05
N ASN A 136 -15.55 -12.90 10.83
CA ASN A 136 -14.34 -12.87 11.65
C ASN A 136 -13.04 -13.01 10.84
N SER A 137 -13.08 -13.35 9.55
CA SER A 137 -11.89 -13.32 8.69
C SER A 137 -11.57 -11.90 8.22
N TRP A 138 -12.60 -11.05 8.08
CA TRP A 138 -12.47 -9.63 7.73
C TRP A 138 -12.04 -8.74 8.89
N LYS A 139 -11.10 -9.19 9.74
CA LYS A 139 -10.51 -8.36 10.80
C LYS A 139 -9.65 -7.22 10.23
N ASN A 140 -9.07 -7.47 9.06
CA ASN A 140 -8.15 -6.57 8.36
C ASN A 140 -8.85 -5.84 7.20
N LEU A 141 -10.18 -5.68 7.27
CA LEU A 141 -10.89 -4.90 6.25
C LEU A 141 -10.44 -3.43 6.40
N GLU A 142 -9.89 -2.87 5.33
CA GLU A 142 -9.39 -1.50 5.37
C GLU A 142 -10.53 -0.49 5.56
N PRO A 143 -10.29 0.70 6.15
CA PRO A 143 -11.34 1.69 6.41
C PRO A 143 -12.13 2.15 5.16
N TYR A 144 -11.47 2.09 3.99
CA TYR A 144 -12.04 2.45 2.70
C TYR A 144 -12.85 1.31 2.04
N GLN A 145 -12.80 0.10 2.60
CA GLN A 145 -13.45 -1.10 2.08
C GLN A 145 -14.77 -1.41 2.79
N VAL A 146 -15.62 -2.18 2.11
CA VAL A 146 -16.90 -2.67 2.61
C VAL A 146 -17.03 -4.15 2.26
N GLY A 147 -17.22 -5.01 3.27
CA GLY A 147 -17.50 -6.43 3.06
C GLY A 147 -18.96 -6.63 2.65
N VAL A 148 -19.22 -7.51 1.69
CA VAL A 148 -20.58 -7.90 1.26
C VAL A 148 -20.69 -9.41 1.35
N LEU A 149 -21.54 -9.89 2.27
CA LEU A 149 -21.74 -11.31 2.51
C LEU A 149 -23.10 -11.76 1.98
N PHE A 150 -23.10 -12.55 0.92
CA PHE A 150 -24.27 -13.28 0.46
C PHE A 150 -24.47 -14.54 1.32
N LEU A 151 -25.55 -14.56 2.09
CA LEU A 151 -25.95 -15.71 2.89
C LEU A 151 -26.87 -16.60 2.05
N LEU A 152 -26.39 -17.80 1.78
CA LEU A 152 -27.05 -18.79 0.92
C LEU A 152 -27.78 -19.81 1.80
N ALA A 153 -29.01 -20.15 1.40
CA ALA A 153 -29.85 -21.11 2.11
C ALA A 153 -29.95 -22.43 1.35
N LYS A 154 -29.78 -23.54 2.07
CA LYS A 154 -30.08 -24.87 1.51
C LYS A 154 -31.59 -25.12 1.52
N THR A 155 -32.24 -24.80 2.64
CA THR A 155 -33.69 -25.02 2.86
C THR A 155 -34.42 -23.72 3.22
N GLU A 156 -35.75 -23.76 3.30
CA GLU A 156 -36.55 -22.60 3.73
C GLU A 156 -36.33 -22.27 5.22
N GLU A 157 -36.05 -23.28 6.05
CA GLU A 157 -35.68 -23.06 7.45
C GLU A 157 -34.36 -22.27 7.56
N ASP A 158 -33.41 -22.50 6.65
CA ASP A 158 -32.18 -21.73 6.61
C ASP A 158 -32.43 -20.26 6.27
N LEU A 159 -33.42 -19.93 5.42
CA LEU A 159 -33.80 -18.54 5.16
C LEU A 159 -34.28 -17.84 6.45
N SER A 160 -35.12 -18.50 7.24
CA SER A 160 -35.59 -17.97 8.53
C SER A 160 -34.45 -17.79 9.54
N ARG A 161 -33.46 -18.69 9.51
CA ARG A 161 -32.24 -18.58 10.35
C ARG A 161 -31.36 -17.42 9.89
N ILE A 162 -31.25 -17.20 8.57
CA ILE A 162 -30.53 -16.07 7.99
C ILE A 162 -31.19 -14.75 8.41
N ASP A 163 -32.51 -14.64 8.34
CA ASP A 163 -33.23 -13.44 8.78
C ASP A 163 -32.99 -13.15 10.25
N SER A 164 -33.12 -14.17 11.11
CA SER A 164 -32.81 -14.06 12.54
C SER A 164 -31.36 -13.63 12.80
N PHE A 165 -30.42 -14.12 11.99
CA PHE A 165 -29.01 -13.76 12.08
C PHE A 165 -28.76 -12.32 11.64
N ILE A 166 -29.36 -11.88 10.54
CA ILE A 166 -29.27 -10.49 10.07
C ILE A 166 -29.88 -9.57 11.13
N ASP A 167 -31.06 -9.88 11.66
CA ASP A 167 -31.72 -9.08 12.68
C ASP A 167 -30.89 -8.95 13.97
N LYS A 168 -30.23 -10.03 14.39
CA LYS A 168 -29.32 -10.02 15.53
C LYS A 168 -28.09 -9.14 15.29
N ASN A 169 -27.57 -9.11 14.06
CA ASN A 169 -26.32 -8.44 13.69
C ASN A 169 -26.51 -7.10 12.95
N LYS A 170 -27.75 -6.62 12.78
CA LYS A 170 -28.05 -5.47 11.92
C LYS A 170 -27.37 -4.19 12.33
N LYS A 171 -27.21 -3.94 13.64
CA LYS A 171 -26.56 -2.74 14.19
C LYS A 171 -25.03 -2.83 14.25
N GLY A 172 -24.47 -4.00 13.94
CA GLY A 172 -23.06 -4.30 14.13
C GLY A 172 -22.89 -5.73 14.63
N ILE A 173 -21.74 -6.32 14.34
CA ILE A 173 -21.42 -7.69 14.71
C ILE A 173 -20.68 -7.63 16.04
N ASN A 174 -21.27 -8.15 17.11
CA ASN A 174 -20.62 -8.10 18.43
C ASN A 174 -19.40 -9.03 18.45
N VAL A 175 -18.20 -8.47 18.25
CA VAL A 175 -16.94 -9.21 18.35
C VAL A 175 -16.57 -9.44 19.84
N ASN A 176 -16.94 -8.52 20.73
CA ASN A 176 -16.83 -8.62 22.19
C ASN A 176 -17.92 -7.76 22.88
N LYS A 177 -18.23 -8.02 24.16
CA LYS A 177 -19.32 -7.34 24.91
C LYS A 177 -19.20 -5.81 25.04
N ASN A 178 -18.03 -5.22 24.76
CA ASN A 178 -17.73 -3.81 25.08
C ASN A 178 -17.17 -2.97 23.92
N GLU A 179 -17.11 -3.48 22.68
CA GLU A 179 -16.65 -2.70 21.52
C GLU A 179 -17.64 -2.81 20.36
N GLU A 180 -18.16 -1.67 19.91
CA GLU A 180 -18.94 -1.59 18.69
C GLU A 180 -18.04 -1.90 17.49
N ASP A 181 -18.47 -2.83 16.64
CA ASP A 181 -17.76 -3.18 15.42
C ASP A 181 -17.82 -2.02 14.41
N LYS A 182 -16.67 -1.36 14.22
CA LYS A 182 -16.52 -0.21 13.33
C LYS A 182 -16.42 -0.61 11.85
N ARG A 183 -16.40 -1.91 11.51
CA ARG A 183 -16.27 -2.39 10.14
C ARG A 183 -17.54 -2.11 9.32
N ASN A 184 -17.37 -1.81 8.04
CA ASN A 184 -18.48 -1.64 7.12
C ASN A 184 -18.81 -3.00 6.48
N ILE A 185 -19.88 -3.65 6.93
CA ILE A 185 -20.32 -4.95 6.42
C ILE A 185 -21.79 -4.88 5.98
N ILE A 186 -22.06 -5.40 4.79
CA ILE A 186 -23.39 -5.59 4.24
C ILE A 186 -23.71 -7.08 4.32
N LEU A 187 -24.83 -7.42 4.95
CA LEU A 187 -25.35 -8.79 4.98
C LEU A 187 -26.50 -8.89 3.99
N ILE A 188 -26.48 -9.89 3.11
CA ILE A 188 -27.50 -10.10 2.09
C ILE A 188 -28.15 -11.46 2.31
N ASN A 189 -29.45 -11.48 2.58
CA ASN A 189 -30.27 -12.67 2.41
C ASN A 189 -30.68 -12.76 0.94
N THR A 190 -30.29 -13.84 0.26
CA THR A 190 -30.64 -14.02 -1.16
C THR A 190 -32.10 -14.38 -1.37
N ASN A 191 -32.81 -14.76 -0.32
CA ASN A 191 -34.25 -15.04 -0.30
C ASN A 191 -34.71 -16.13 -1.28
N GLU A 192 -33.78 -17.00 -1.71
CA GLU A 192 -34.01 -18.15 -2.58
C GLU A 192 -33.23 -19.33 -2.03
N ALA A 193 -33.93 -20.35 -1.54
CA ALA A 193 -33.32 -21.59 -1.06
C ALA A 193 -32.96 -22.51 -2.23
N PHE A 194 -31.88 -23.29 -2.09
CA PHE A 194 -31.56 -24.34 -3.06
C PHE A 194 -32.66 -25.41 -3.14
N SER A 195 -33.37 -25.63 -2.03
CA SER A 195 -34.36 -26.68 -1.74
C SER A 195 -33.76 -28.06 -1.52
N GLU A 196 -34.37 -28.83 -0.62
CA GLU A 196 -33.96 -30.22 -0.36
C GLU A 196 -34.06 -31.10 -1.61
N ARG A 197 -35.07 -30.87 -2.45
CA ARG A 197 -35.28 -31.64 -3.67
C ARG A 197 -34.15 -31.44 -4.68
N SER A 198 -33.80 -30.18 -4.97
CA SER A 198 -32.68 -29.89 -5.88
C SER A 198 -31.36 -30.35 -5.27
N TRP A 199 -31.20 -30.22 -3.95
CA TRP A 199 -30.02 -30.70 -3.22
C TRP A 199 -29.80 -32.20 -3.41
N ASN A 200 -30.83 -32.99 -3.13
CA ASN A 200 -30.77 -34.44 -3.27
C ASN A 200 -30.52 -34.83 -4.74
N SER A 201 -31.14 -34.13 -5.67
CA SER A 201 -30.89 -34.33 -7.11
C SER A 201 -29.45 -34.02 -7.50
N PHE A 202 -28.86 -32.95 -6.95
CA PHE A 202 -27.46 -32.59 -7.18
C PHE A 202 -26.51 -33.65 -6.64
N ILE A 203 -26.73 -34.09 -5.39
CA ILE A 203 -25.96 -35.18 -4.78
C ILE A 203 -26.07 -36.46 -5.60
N ASP A 204 -27.28 -36.86 -6.02
CA ASP A 204 -27.48 -38.06 -6.83
C ASP A 204 -26.73 -37.98 -8.17
N GLU A 205 -26.75 -36.85 -8.87
CA GLU A 205 -25.99 -36.67 -10.10
C GLU A 205 -24.47 -36.66 -9.84
N LYS A 206 -24.00 -36.06 -8.75
CA LYS A 206 -22.58 -36.10 -8.36
C LYS A 206 -22.11 -37.49 -7.96
N THR A 207 -22.92 -38.25 -7.24
CA THR A 207 -22.60 -39.65 -6.91
C THR A 207 -22.52 -40.49 -8.17
N ARG A 208 -23.43 -40.30 -9.14
CA ARG A 208 -23.39 -41.00 -10.43
C ARG A 208 -22.17 -40.62 -11.27
N GLU A 209 -21.76 -39.36 -11.25
CA GLU A 209 -20.51 -38.90 -11.87
C GLU A 209 -19.30 -39.63 -11.28
N LEU A 210 -19.15 -39.62 -9.95
CA LEU A 210 -18.05 -40.29 -9.27
C LEU A 210 -18.06 -41.80 -9.49
N TYR A 211 -19.23 -42.43 -9.42
CA TYR A 211 -19.38 -43.87 -9.66
C TYR A 211 -18.94 -44.22 -11.09
N ALA A 212 -19.37 -43.44 -12.09
CA ALA A 212 -18.95 -43.65 -13.48
C ALA A 212 -17.43 -43.46 -13.65
N ASN A 213 -16.82 -42.49 -12.96
CA ASN A 213 -15.37 -42.30 -12.95
C ASN A 213 -14.62 -43.51 -12.36
N GLU A 214 -15.06 -44.05 -11.22
CA GLU A 214 -14.46 -45.25 -10.62
C GLU A 214 -14.50 -46.46 -11.57
N MET A 215 -15.56 -46.51 -12.37
CA MET A 215 -15.79 -47.55 -13.37
C MET A 215 -15.11 -47.27 -14.72
N LYS A 216 -14.36 -46.16 -14.83
CA LYS A 216 -13.66 -45.71 -16.04
C LYS A 216 -14.60 -45.42 -17.23
N ASP A 217 -15.85 -45.07 -16.95
CA ASP A 217 -16.84 -44.63 -17.94
C ASP A 217 -16.87 -43.10 -18.04
N ASN A 218 -15.95 -42.57 -18.85
CA ASN A 218 -15.79 -41.13 -19.05
C ASN A 218 -17.03 -40.46 -19.66
N THR A 219 -17.81 -41.19 -20.48
CA THR A 219 -18.97 -40.60 -21.17
C THR A 219 -20.10 -40.34 -20.20
N ASN A 220 -20.42 -41.34 -19.36
CA ASN A 220 -21.46 -41.19 -18.35
C ASN A 220 -21.03 -40.23 -17.24
N SER A 221 -19.75 -40.24 -16.86
CA SER A 221 -19.20 -39.27 -15.92
C SER A 221 -19.43 -37.83 -16.39
N GLN A 222 -19.02 -37.49 -17.62
CA GLN A 222 -19.22 -36.15 -18.18
C GLN A 222 -20.70 -35.76 -18.30
N HIS A 223 -21.57 -36.72 -18.63
CA HIS A 223 -23.01 -36.49 -18.73
C HIS A 223 -23.62 -36.14 -17.38
N HIS A 224 -23.27 -36.88 -16.32
CA HIS A 224 -23.74 -36.63 -14.96
C HIS A 224 -23.14 -35.35 -14.37
N ALA A 225 -21.87 -35.04 -14.67
CA ALA A 225 -21.25 -33.76 -14.31
C ALA A 225 -22.02 -32.57 -14.87
N LYS A 226 -22.39 -32.60 -16.16
CA LYS A 226 -23.20 -31.55 -16.80
C LYS A 226 -24.60 -31.43 -16.21
N ARG A 227 -25.22 -32.54 -15.81
CA ARG A 227 -26.53 -32.53 -15.14
C ARG A 227 -26.44 -31.90 -13.75
N ALA A 228 -25.42 -32.24 -12.97
CA ALA A 228 -25.18 -31.62 -11.67
C ALA A 228 -24.96 -30.11 -11.80
N GLU A 229 -24.17 -29.67 -12.78
CA GLU A 229 -23.95 -28.25 -13.08
C GLU A 229 -25.25 -27.54 -13.47
N ARG A 230 -26.08 -28.17 -14.31
CA ARG A 230 -27.37 -27.60 -14.72
C ARG A 230 -28.31 -27.36 -13.55
N ILE A 231 -28.32 -28.22 -12.52
CA ILE A 231 -29.14 -28.00 -11.31
C ILE A 231 -28.71 -26.73 -10.59
N ILE A 232 -27.41 -26.48 -10.49
CA ILE A 232 -26.87 -25.23 -9.91
C ILE A 232 -27.28 -24.04 -10.78
N ASP A 233 -27.14 -24.13 -12.11
CA ASP A 233 -27.47 -23.03 -13.03
C ASP A 233 -28.96 -22.69 -13.03
N GLU A 234 -29.83 -23.69 -12.93
CA GLU A 234 -31.28 -23.50 -12.78
C GLU A 234 -31.61 -22.73 -11.50
N TRP A 235 -30.93 -23.02 -10.39
CA TRP A 235 -31.07 -22.27 -9.14
C TRP A 235 -30.51 -20.84 -9.23
N LEU A 236 -29.31 -20.66 -9.80
CA LEU A 236 -28.71 -19.34 -10.00
C LEU A 236 -29.57 -18.44 -10.90
N THR A 237 -30.26 -19.02 -11.89
CA THR A 237 -31.19 -18.28 -12.75
C THR A 237 -32.41 -17.77 -11.99
N LYS A 238 -32.87 -18.50 -10.97
CA LYS A 238 -33.93 -18.00 -10.06
C LYS A 238 -33.39 -16.90 -9.17
N LEU A 239 -32.25 -17.19 -8.52
CA LEU A 239 -31.52 -16.29 -7.63
C LEU A 239 -31.27 -14.91 -8.28
N SER A 240 -30.93 -14.87 -9.57
CA SER A 240 -30.62 -13.64 -10.29
C SER A 240 -31.81 -12.72 -10.54
N ILE A 241 -33.05 -13.22 -10.43
CA ILE A 241 -34.29 -12.46 -10.55
C ILE A 241 -35.03 -12.30 -9.22
N THR A 242 -34.67 -13.07 -8.19
CA THR A 242 -35.26 -13.01 -6.86
C THR A 242 -34.98 -11.65 -6.19
N THR A 243 -35.94 -11.18 -5.40
CA THR A 243 -35.75 -9.99 -4.56
C THR A 243 -35.03 -10.38 -3.28
N MET A 244 -33.80 -9.91 -3.17
CA MET A 244 -32.94 -10.10 -2.01
C MET A 244 -33.18 -9.00 -0.97
N VAL A 245 -32.75 -9.24 0.26
CA VAL A 245 -32.76 -8.24 1.33
C VAL A 245 -31.32 -7.96 1.77
N ALA A 246 -30.86 -6.73 1.56
CA ALA A 246 -29.57 -6.26 2.04
C ALA A 246 -29.74 -5.44 3.32
N CYS A 247 -28.90 -5.68 4.31
CA CYS A 247 -28.87 -4.94 5.56
C CYS A 247 -27.50 -4.27 5.75
N PHE A 248 -27.52 -2.97 6.06
CA PHE A 248 -26.33 -2.18 6.36
C PHE A 248 -26.59 -1.19 7.50
N LYS A 249 -25.82 -1.27 8.60
CA LYS A 249 -25.92 -0.37 9.76
C LYS A 249 -27.36 -0.14 10.26
N GLY A 250 -28.13 -1.21 10.35
CA GLY A 250 -29.50 -1.22 10.87
C GLY A 250 -30.58 -0.91 9.84
N GLU A 251 -30.21 -0.51 8.62
CA GLU A 251 -31.14 -0.23 7.53
C GLU A 251 -31.23 -1.45 6.60
N SER A 252 -32.45 -1.98 6.41
CA SER A 252 -32.73 -3.05 5.44
C SER A 252 -33.30 -2.45 4.16
N LYS A 253 -32.90 -3.00 3.01
CA LYS A 253 -33.38 -2.61 1.69
C LYS A 253 -33.55 -3.82 0.79
N GLU A 254 -34.68 -3.88 0.11
CA GLU A 254 -34.95 -4.86 -0.92
C GLU A 254 -34.19 -4.51 -2.20
N ILE A 255 -33.57 -5.52 -2.81
CA ILE A 255 -32.81 -5.41 -4.06
C ILE A 255 -33.33 -6.48 -5.01
N GLN A 256 -33.93 -6.05 -6.12
CA GLN A 256 -34.40 -6.99 -7.14
C GLN A 256 -33.24 -7.47 -8.00
N GLY A 257 -32.91 -8.75 -7.92
CA GLY A 257 -31.85 -9.37 -8.73
C GLY A 257 -30.41 -8.98 -8.36
N MET A 258 -29.46 -9.74 -8.89
CA MET A 258 -28.07 -9.77 -8.41
C MET A 258 -27.07 -8.85 -9.13
N THR A 259 -27.50 -8.16 -10.19
CA THR A 259 -26.59 -7.39 -11.06
C THR A 259 -26.76 -5.88 -10.90
N ASP A 260 -27.56 -5.23 -11.74
CA ASP A 260 -27.57 -3.76 -11.85
C ASP A 260 -28.20 -3.06 -10.63
N ASN A 261 -29.24 -3.66 -10.05
CA ASN A 261 -29.85 -3.13 -8.83
C ASN A 261 -28.93 -3.27 -7.62
N LEU A 262 -28.14 -4.36 -7.56
CA LEU A 262 -27.08 -4.50 -6.55
C LEU A 262 -26.03 -3.39 -6.73
N LYS A 263 -25.52 -3.17 -7.95
CA LYS A 263 -24.55 -2.09 -8.21
C LYS A 263 -25.09 -0.71 -7.82
N THR A 264 -26.36 -0.44 -8.13
CA THR A 264 -27.04 0.81 -7.76
C THR A 264 -27.13 0.99 -6.25
N TYR A 265 -27.47 -0.10 -5.53
CA TYR A 265 -27.47 -0.10 -4.07
C TYR A 265 -26.07 0.18 -3.51
N LEU A 266 -25.05 -0.55 -3.98
CA LEU A 266 -23.67 -0.38 -3.53
C LEU A 266 -23.14 1.03 -3.80
N LEU A 267 -23.46 1.62 -4.96
CA LEU A 267 -23.12 3.02 -5.27
C LEU A 267 -23.77 4.00 -4.28
N GLY A 268 -25.02 3.74 -3.87
CA GLY A 268 -25.69 4.51 -2.82
C GLY A 268 -24.96 4.45 -1.48
N ILE A 269 -24.46 3.27 -1.10
CA ILE A 269 -23.64 3.08 0.11
C ILE A 269 -22.31 3.82 -0.01
N THR A 270 -21.63 3.75 -1.17
CA THR A 270 -20.41 4.51 -1.44
C THR A 270 -20.64 6.01 -1.23
N LYS A 271 -21.72 6.56 -1.81
CA LYS A 271 -22.07 7.98 -1.64
C LYS A 271 -22.40 8.35 -0.20
N LYS A 272 -22.99 7.44 0.58
CA LYS A 272 -23.30 7.66 2.01
C LYS A 272 -22.03 7.70 2.86
N LEU A 273 -21.09 6.77 2.63
CA LEU A 273 -19.87 6.62 3.42
C LEU A 273 -18.76 7.59 2.99
N PHE A 274 -18.53 7.72 1.69
CA PHE A 274 -17.37 8.41 1.11
C PHE A 274 -17.80 9.68 0.36
N GLN A 275 -18.53 10.54 1.06
CA GLN A 275 -19.10 11.79 0.53
C GLN A 275 -18.03 12.74 -0.04
N LEU A 276 -16.78 12.62 0.43
CA LEU A 276 -15.64 13.44 0.02
C LEU A 276 -14.57 12.60 -0.69
N GLY A 277 -14.96 11.44 -1.25
CA GLY A 277 -14.04 10.52 -1.89
C GLY A 277 -13.63 10.88 -3.32
N PRO A 278 -12.63 10.16 -3.87
CA PRO A 278 -12.12 10.37 -5.23
C PRO A 278 -13.22 10.23 -6.31
N GLU A 279 -14.30 9.50 -6.02
CA GLU A 279 -15.45 9.30 -6.88
C GLU A 279 -16.15 10.62 -7.24
N MET A 280 -16.08 11.62 -6.35
CA MET A 280 -16.65 12.94 -6.61
C MET A 280 -15.83 13.76 -7.61
N ILE A 281 -14.62 13.31 -7.96
CA ILE A 281 -13.71 13.99 -8.90
C ILE A 281 -13.71 13.28 -10.25
N SER A 282 -13.59 11.96 -10.25
CA SER A 282 -13.63 11.17 -11.48
C SER A 282 -14.20 9.78 -11.22
N GLU A 283 -15.13 9.37 -12.08
CA GLU A 283 -15.72 8.03 -12.09
C GLU A 283 -15.02 7.09 -13.10
N ASN A 284 -13.91 7.53 -13.71
CA ASN A 284 -13.19 6.72 -14.71
C ASN A 284 -12.67 5.42 -14.09
N GLU A 285 -13.23 4.28 -14.49
CA GLU A 285 -12.95 3.00 -13.85
C GLU A 285 -11.47 2.58 -13.90
N ASN A 286 -10.73 3.01 -14.92
CA ASN A 286 -9.37 2.52 -15.17
C ASN A 286 -8.34 2.98 -14.13
N ILE A 287 -8.61 4.09 -13.42
CA ILE A 287 -7.73 4.69 -12.41
C ILE A 287 -8.02 4.24 -10.98
N TYR A 288 -9.03 3.38 -10.78
CA TYR A 288 -9.37 2.77 -9.50
C TYR A 288 -8.71 1.42 -9.27
N LYS A 289 -7.86 0.96 -10.20
CA LYS A 289 -7.07 -0.25 -9.99
C LYS A 289 -6.20 -0.07 -8.75
N LEU A 290 -6.21 -1.07 -7.87
CA LEU A 290 -5.37 -1.14 -6.67
C LEU A 290 -3.91 -1.52 -7.03
N SER A 291 -3.39 -0.92 -8.09
CA SER A 291 -2.03 -1.11 -8.62
C SER A 291 -1.64 0.03 -9.56
N GLY A 292 -0.34 0.21 -9.79
CA GLY A 292 0.19 1.23 -10.70
C GLY A 292 0.16 2.67 -10.16
N TYR A 293 0.01 2.84 -8.85
CA TYR A 293 0.13 4.13 -8.13
C TYR A 293 1.62 4.47 -7.88
N SER A 294 2.38 4.73 -8.93
CA SER A 294 3.83 5.01 -8.83
C SER A 294 4.15 6.47 -8.46
N ASP A 295 5.41 6.70 -8.08
CA ASP A 295 5.99 8.04 -7.94
C ASP A 295 5.75 8.91 -9.19
N ASP A 296 5.86 8.37 -10.41
CA ASP A 296 5.54 9.07 -11.65
C ASP A 296 4.11 9.64 -11.67
N VAL A 297 3.11 8.88 -11.19
CA VAL A 297 1.71 9.32 -11.15
C VAL A 297 1.54 10.45 -10.13
N ILE A 298 2.26 10.37 -9.02
CA ILE A 298 2.25 11.38 -7.96
C ILE A 298 2.92 12.68 -8.46
N ILE A 299 4.05 12.57 -9.17
CA ILE A 299 4.76 13.70 -9.79
C ILE A 299 3.90 14.39 -10.86
N MET A 300 3.14 13.63 -11.67
CA MET A 300 2.14 14.21 -12.58
C MET A 300 1.08 15.01 -11.80
N GLY A 301 0.58 14.45 -10.69
CA GLY A 301 -0.37 15.12 -9.79
C GLY A 301 0.15 16.45 -9.24
N MET A 302 1.45 16.53 -8.95
CA MET A 302 2.11 17.76 -8.50
C MET A 302 2.25 18.83 -9.59
N GLY A 303 2.11 18.45 -10.87
CA GLY A 303 2.36 19.32 -12.01
C GLY A 303 3.83 19.45 -12.39
N GLU A 304 4.68 18.54 -11.90
CA GLU A 304 6.14 18.53 -12.15
C GLU A 304 6.52 17.65 -13.36
N SER A 305 5.53 16.94 -13.93
CA SER A 305 5.65 16.28 -15.23
C SER A 305 4.34 16.34 -16.01
N ASN A 306 4.41 16.16 -17.32
CA ASN A 306 3.23 16.19 -18.18
C ASN A 306 2.28 15.02 -17.88
N SER A 307 1.04 15.34 -17.52
CA SER A 307 -0.01 14.33 -17.35
C SER A 307 -0.25 13.55 -18.65
N LYS A 308 -0.33 12.23 -18.51
CA LYS A 308 -0.71 11.32 -19.60
C LYS A 308 -2.18 10.93 -19.45
N ARG A 309 -2.80 10.39 -20.51
CA ARG A 309 -4.13 9.75 -20.35
C ARG A 309 -3.98 8.55 -19.39
N PRO A 310 -4.92 8.33 -18.47
CA PRO A 310 -6.20 9.04 -18.26
C PRO A 310 -6.14 10.28 -17.33
N TYR A 311 -5.00 10.61 -16.73
CA TYR A 311 -4.84 11.67 -15.73
C TYR A 311 -5.10 13.09 -16.25
N THR A 312 -4.89 13.32 -17.54
CA THR A 312 -5.20 14.61 -18.21
C THR A 312 -6.65 15.08 -17.98
N GLU A 313 -7.61 14.15 -17.84
CA GLU A 313 -9.00 14.52 -17.53
C GLU A 313 -9.14 15.08 -16.11
N ILE A 314 -8.44 14.48 -15.14
CA ILE A 314 -8.44 14.91 -13.74
C ILE A 314 -7.81 16.28 -13.63
N GLU A 315 -6.62 16.47 -14.24
CA GLU A 315 -5.94 17.76 -14.29
C GLU A 315 -6.83 18.85 -14.88
N ARG A 316 -7.48 18.56 -16.02
CA ARG A 316 -8.39 19.51 -16.66
C ARG A 316 -9.56 19.89 -15.72
N LYS A 317 -10.21 18.91 -15.07
CA LYS A 317 -11.28 19.22 -14.10
C LYS A 317 -10.79 20.11 -12.97
N LEU A 318 -9.60 19.84 -12.42
CA LEU A 318 -9.01 20.65 -11.35
C LEU A 318 -8.66 22.08 -11.83
N LYS A 319 -8.22 22.23 -13.09
CA LYS A 319 -8.02 23.54 -13.74
C LYS A 319 -9.33 24.29 -13.95
N ASP A 320 -10.36 23.61 -14.44
CA ASP A 320 -11.69 24.20 -14.66
C ASP A 320 -12.32 24.70 -13.35
N TYR A 321 -12.00 24.05 -12.22
CA TYR A 321 -12.39 24.51 -10.89
C TYR A 321 -11.52 25.65 -10.34
N GLY A 322 -10.40 25.97 -11.00
CA GLY A 322 -9.43 26.99 -10.57
C GLY A 322 -8.43 26.51 -9.52
N PHE A 323 -8.54 25.26 -9.05
CA PHE A 323 -7.70 24.72 -7.97
C PHE A 323 -6.25 24.46 -8.41
N TRP A 324 -6.01 24.32 -9.71
CA TRP A 324 -4.67 23.97 -10.20
C TRP A 324 -3.65 25.09 -10.04
N ASP A 325 -4.02 26.31 -10.46
CA ASP A 325 -3.09 27.44 -10.57
C ASP A 325 -3.33 28.56 -9.56
N ASN A 326 -4.51 28.60 -8.92
CA ASN A 326 -4.91 29.72 -8.07
C ASN A 326 -5.27 29.28 -6.64
N PRO A 327 -4.39 29.51 -5.64
CA PRO A 327 -4.65 29.18 -4.23
C PRO A 327 -5.89 29.86 -3.61
N GLU A 328 -6.32 31.02 -4.11
CA GLU A 328 -7.52 31.71 -3.60
C GLU A 328 -8.81 31.00 -3.99
N SER A 329 -8.80 30.20 -5.06
CA SER A 329 -9.97 29.44 -5.51
C SER A 329 -10.49 28.44 -4.46
N PHE A 330 -9.60 27.92 -3.62
CA PHE A 330 -9.97 27.00 -2.53
C PHE A 330 -10.92 27.66 -1.53
N LYS A 331 -10.74 28.96 -1.24
CA LYS A 331 -11.60 29.71 -0.30
C LYS A 331 -13.02 29.90 -0.83
N ASN A 332 -13.19 29.94 -2.14
CA ASN A 332 -14.48 30.22 -2.79
C ASN A 332 -15.39 28.97 -2.87
N ARG A 333 -14.87 27.77 -2.60
CA ARG A 333 -15.61 26.50 -2.70
C ARG A 333 -15.34 25.58 -1.51
N PRO A 334 -15.63 25.99 -0.27
CA PRO A 334 -15.24 25.26 0.94
C PRO A 334 -15.82 23.84 1.01
N GLU A 335 -17.00 23.61 0.41
CA GLU A 335 -17.66 22.30 0.41
C GLU A 335 -17.14 21.32 -0.64
N HIS A 336 -16.25 21.76 -1.54
CA HIS A 336 -15.75 20.87 -2.58
C HIS A 336 -14.86 19.76 -1.98
N PRO A 337 -14.99 18.48 -2.39
CA PRO A 337 -14.26 17.35 -1.81
C PRO A 337 -12.75 17.57 -1.68
N ILE A 338 -12.10 18.02 -2.76
CA ILE A 338 -10.66 18.33 -2.76
C ILE A 338 -10.28 19.42 -1.76
N VAL A 339 -11.14 20.43 -1.56
CA VAL A 339 -10.88 21.49 -0.59
C VAL A 339 -10.96 20.93 0.83
N ARG A 340 -11.96 20.08 1.12
CA ARG A 340 -12.09 19.41 2.42
C ARG A 340 -10.92 18.48 2.74
N VAL A 341 -10.44 17.73 1.75
CA VAL A 341 -9.22 16.90 1.89
C VAL A 341 -8.00 17.78 2.17
N LYS A 342 -7.84 18.88 1.41
CA LYS A 342 -6.72 19.82 1.61
C LYS A 342 -6.74 20.43 3.02
N MET A 343 -7.92 20.84 3.50
CA MET A 343 -8.08 21.35 4.87
C MET A 343 -7.69 20.31 5.91
N LYS A 344 -8.06 19.03 5.72
CA LYS A 344 -7.65 17.96 6.64
C LYS A 344 -6.14 17.75 6.65
N ILE A 345 -5.48 17.77 5.49
CA ILE A 345 -4.02 17.68 5.40
C ILE A 345 -3.37 18.89 6.09
N GLN A 346 -3.89 20.10 5.88
CA GLN A 346 -3.40 21.31 6.54
C GLN A 346 -3.56 21.24 8.05
N GLU A 347 -4.71 20.80 8.56
CA GLU A 347 -4.97 20.59 9.98
C GLU A 347 -3.95 19.62 10.60
N LEU A 348 -3.67 18.50 9.93
CA LEU A 348 -2.70 17.51 10.41
C LEU A 348 -1.26 18.04 10.41
N LEU A 349 -0.95 18.97 9.50
CA LEU A 349 0.37 19.58 9.35
C LEU A 349 0.53 20.90 10.11
N ASP A 350 -0.51 21.42 10.76
CA ASP A 350 -0.48 22.66 11.54
C ASP A 350 0.09 22.40 12.93
N THR A 351 1.35 21.98 12.96
CA THR A 351 2.10 21.63 14.17
C THR A 351 3.58 21.88 13.96
N ASP A 352 4.28 22.21 15.04
CA ASP A 352 5.74 22.37 15.04
C ASP A 352 6.47 21.01 15.09
N LYS A 353 5.73 19.90 15.21
CA LYS A 353 6.29 18.54 15.28
C LYS A 353 6.28 17.86 13.92
N PRO A 354 7.26 16.99 13.63
CA PRO A 354 7.19 16.13 12.45
C PRO A 354 5.95 15.24 12.45
N VAL A 355 5.26 15.21 11.31
CA VAL A 355 4.02 14.45 11.10
C VAL A 355 4.30 13.27 10.19
N SER A 356 3.86 12.08 10.61
CA SER A 356 3.99 10.87 9.77
C SER A 356 3.12 10.99 8.52
N ILE A 357 3.70 10.70 7.35
CA ILE A 357 2.95 10.66 6.09
C ILE A 357 1.99 9.46 6.09
N ALA A 358 2.36 8.36 6.78
CA ALA A 358 1.46 7.24 7.02
C ALA A 358 0.21 7.67 7.80
N HIS A 359 0.38 8.50 8.83
CA HIS A 359 -0.76 9.03 9.59
C HIS A 359 -1.71 9.88 8.72
N ILE A 360 -1.16 10.74 7.84
CA ILE A 360 -1.98 11.51 6.88
C ILE A 360 -2.78 10.54 5.99
N TRP A 361 -2.12 9.52 5.45
CA TRP A 361 -2.77 8.51 4.63
C TRP A 361 -3.88 7.76 5.39
N GLU A 362 -3.61 7.30 6.61
CA GLU A 362 -4.59 6.62 7.47
C GLU A 362 -5.85 7.46 7.74
N GLU A 363 -5.67 8.75 8.00
CA GLU A 363 -6.80 9.67 8.20
C GLU A 363 -7.62 9.84 6.91
N LEU A 364 -6.97 9.91 5.76
CA LEU A 364 -7.66 9.99 4.47
C LEU A 364 -8.30 8.67 4.03
N ASN A 365 -7.84 7.51 4.50
CA ASN A 365 -8.47 6.23 4.23
C ASN A 365 -9.86 6.11 4.89
N LYS A 366 -10.10 6.85 5.98
CA LYS A 366 -11.35 6.79 6.74
C LYS A 366 -12.47 7.57 6.03
N PRO A 367 -13.75 7.18 6.19
CA PRO A 367 -14.89 8.05 5.91
C PRO A 367 -14.72 9.43 6.58
N PRO A 368 -15.09 10.54 5.95
CA PRO A 368 -15.83 10.65 4.68
C PRO A 368 -14.97 10.64 3.41
N PHE A 369 -13.65 10.49 3.52
CA PHE A 369 -12.72 10.60 2.38
C PHE A 369 -12.56 9.27 1.66
N GLY A 370 -12.20 8.19 2.37
CA GLY A 370 -12.05 6.88 1.75
C GLY A 370 -10.99 6.84 0.65
N TYR A 371 -9.85 7.50 0.81
CA TYR A 371 -8.74 7.30 -0.12
C TYR A 371 -8.29 5.83 -0.07
N MET A 372 -7.82 5.31 -1.20
CA MET A 372 -7.46 3.91 -1.38
C MET A 372 -6.20 3.80 -2.23
N PRO A 373 -5.38 2.74 -2.13
CA PRO A 373 -4.10 2.62 -2.83
C PRO A 373 -4.33 2.41 -4.34
N SER A 374 -4.67 3.49 -5.04
CA SER A 374 -5.13 3.52 -6.43
C SER A 374 -4.47 4.65 -7.19
N GLN A 375 -4.48 4.56 -8.52
CA GLN A 375 -3.84 5.55 -9.40
C GLN A 375 -4.47 6.95 -9.23
N ILE A 376 -5.79 7.03 -9.10
CA ILE A 376 -6.48 8.30 -8.85
C ILE A 376 -6.03 8.92 -7.52
N CYS A 377 -5.98 8.14 -6.43
CA CYS A 377 -5.58 8.68 -5.14
C CYS A 377 -4.10 9.09 -5.13
N ALA A 378 -3.23 8.38 -5.86
CA ALA A 378 -1.83 8.76 -6.03
C ALA A 378 -1.69 10.13 -6.70
N PHE A 379 -2.42 10.33 -7.81
CA PHE A 379 -2.45 11.60 -8.52
C PHE A 379 -3.01 12.73 -7.63
N LEU A 380 -4.12 12.48 -6.94
CA LEU A 380 -4.74 13.47 -6.05
C LEU A 380 -3.86 13.78 -4.85
N MET A 381 -3.17 12.79 -4.26
CA MET A 381 -2.20 13.01 -3.19
C MET A 381 -1.04 13.88 -3.66
N GLY A 382 -0.51 13.65 -4.86
CA GLY A 382 0.48 14.52 -5.48
C GLY A 382 -0.03 15.96 -5.61
N PHE A 383 -1.23 16.12 -6.15
CA PHE A 383 -1.88 17.42 -6.28
C PHE A 383 -2.07 18.15 -4.95
N LEU A 384 -2.52 17.44 -3.91
CA LEU A 384 -2.79 17.99 -2.60
C LEU A 384 -1.51 18.33 -1.83
N MET A 385 -0.44 17.56 -2.05
CA MET A 385 0.83 17.70 -1.34
C MET A 385 1.84 18.62 -2.03
N LYS A 386 1.56 19.08 -3.26
CA LYS A 386 2.49 19.89 -4.07
C LYS A 386 2.93 21.19 -3.40
N ASP A 387 2.09 21.79 -2.56
CA ASP A 387 2.44 23.05 -1.89
C ASP A 387 3.51 22.83 -0.81
N TYR A 388 3.64 21.60 -0.30
CA TYR A 388 4.68 21.23 0.65
C TYR A 388 6.00 20.87 -0.04
N THR A 389 6.05 20.86 -1.38
CA THR A 389 7.33 20.77 -2.10
C THR A 389 8.03 22.12 -2.24
N LYS A 390 7.29 23.20 -1.99
CA LYS A 390 7.74 24.58 -2.14
C LYS A 390 7.81 25.20 -0.74
N GLY A 391 8.99 25.68 -0.37
CA GLY A 391 9.23 26.36 0.90
C GLY A 391 9.96 25.51 1.93
N ASN A 392 9.69 25.79 3.21
CA ASN A 392 10.54 25.38 4.32
C ASN A 392 10.16 23.99 4.87
N PHE A 393 9.76 23.05 4.02
CA PHE A 393 9.40 21.70 4.46
C PHE A 393 10.54 20.72 4.21
N TYR A 394 10.67 19.75 5.10
CA TYR A 394 11.59 18.62 4.94
C TYR A 394 10.85 17.29 5.08
N VAL A 395 11.40 16.28 4.41
CA VAL A 395 11.00 14.89 4.55
C VAL A 395 12.14 14.12 5.18
N ASP A 396 11.83 13.47 6.28
CA ASP A 396 12.68 12.50 6.96
C ASP A 396 12.23 11.10 6.55
N ASP A 397 13.16 10.27 6.06
CA ASP A 397 12.91 8.89 5.65
C ASP A 397 13.36 7.85 6.70
N GLY A 398 13.78 8.31 7.89
CA GLY A 398 14.31 7.48 8.98
C GLY A 398 15.80 7.16 8.86
N ASN A 399 16.47 7.63 7.80
CA ASN A 399 17.94 7.66 7.70
C ASN A 399 18.43 9.10 7.55
N ALA A 400 17.74 9.88 6.72
CA ALA A 400 18.11 11.26 6.42
C ALA A 400 16.90 12.19 6.29
N SER A 401 17.03 13.35 6.94
CA SER A 401 16.18 14.50 6.67
C SER A 401 16.73 15.29 5.48
N SER A 402 15.87 15.57 4.52
CA SER A 402 16.20 16.35 3.32
C SER A 402 15.04 17.26 2.92
N PRO A 403 15.29 18.33 2.15
CA PRO A 403 14.24 19.21 1.65
C PRO A 403 13.14 18.42 0.94
N ALA A 404 11.89 18.83 1.17
CA ALA A 404 10.70 18.10 0.73
C ALA A 404 10.42 18.22 -0.78
N ASN A 405 11.41 18.04 -1.65
CA ASN A 405 11.24 18.20 -3.09
C ASN A 405 10.20 17.21 -3.69
N PRO A 406 9.70 17.46 -4.92
CA PRO A 406 8.67 16.62 -5.54
C PRO A 406 8.99 15.12 -5.54
N GLN A 407 10.23 14.74 -5.86
CA GLN A 407 10.65 13.34 -5.90
C GLN A 407 10.63 12.69 -4.51
N ARG A 408 11.03 13.42 -3.46
CA ARG A 408 11.04 12.94 -2.07
C ARG A 408 9.62 12.74 -1.55
N ILE A 409 8.74 13.72 -1.74
CA ILE A 409 7.34 13.57 -1.34
C ILE A 409 6.67 12.44 -2.14
N ALA A 410 6.93 12.33 -3.45
CA ALA A 410 6.36 11.26 -4.27
C ALA A 410 6.78 9.87 -3.79
N LYS A 411 8.07 9.67 -3.50
CA LYS A 411 8.58 8.41 -2.93
C LYS A 411 7.97 8.09 -1.58
N ALA A 412 7.82 9.10 -0.72
CA ALA A 412 7.22 8.90 0.61
C ALA A 412 5.74 8.49 0.51
N ILE A 413 4.96 9.19 -0.32
CA ILE A 413 3.55 8.85 -0.59
C ILE A 413 3.45 7.44 -1.18
N GLU A 414 4.26 7.11 -2.18
CA GLU A 414 4.26 5.77 -2.80
C GLU A 414 4.62 4.68 -1.78
N ALA A 415 5.65 4.89 -0.95
CA ALA A 415 6.05 3.95 0.09
C ALA A 415 4.93 3.68 1.09
N VAL A 416 4.21 4.73 1.51
CA VAL A 416 3.05 4.63 2.39
C VAL A 416 1.89 3.89 1.72
N MET A 417 1.54 4.24 0.48
CA MET A 417 0.46 3.57 -0.26
C MET A 417 0.75 2.08 -0.55
N LYS A 418 2.03 1.70 -0.65
CA LYS A 418 2.47 0.30 -0.82
C LYS A 418 2.61 -0.46 0.49
N ALA A 419 2.50 0.19 1.65
CA ALA A 419 2.96 -0.35 2.92
C ALA A 419 4.39 -0.94 2.81
N GLY A 420 5.27 -0.20 2.12
CA GLY A 420 6.65 -0.62 1.85
C GLY A 420 7.49 -0.72 3.12
N ARG A 421 8.70 -1.28 3.04
CA ARG A 421 9.57 -1.38 4.22
C ARG A 421 9.83 0.00 4.83
N ASN A 422 9.69 0.12 6.15
CA ASN A 422 9.92 1.33 6.92
C ASN A 422 9.04 2.54 6.53
N TYR A 423 7.89 2.32 5.88
CA TYR A 423 7.00 3.40 5.45
C TYR A 423 6.54 4.32 6.60
N GLU A 424 6.46 3.80 7.82
CA GLU A 424 6.08 4.53 9.04
C GLU A 424 7.13 5.58 9.46
N LEU A 425 8.38 5.43 9.01
CA LEU A 425 9.46 6.37 9.31
C LEU A 425 9.36 7.66 8.50
N TYR A 426 8.62 7.66 7.38
CA TYR A 426 8.46 8.86 6.57
C TYR A 426 7.68 9.94 7.32
N LYS A 427 8.36 11.04 7.63
CA LYS A 427 7.78 12.21 8.30
C LYS A 427 8.00 13.45 7.48
N ILE A 428 7.01 14.33 7.48
CA ILE A 428 7.09 15.67 6.91
C ILE A 428 7.00 16.70 8.03
N ALA A 429 7.78 17.77 7.92
CA ALA A 429 7.84 18.78 8.96
C ALA A 429 8.15 20.14 8.38
N LYS A 430 7.62 21.17 9.04
CA LYS A 430 7.88 22.57 8.71
C LYS A 430 9.09 23.06 9.50
N MET A 431 10.09 23.58 8.79
CA MET A 431 11.26 24.19 9.39
C MET A 431 10.86 25.52 10.03
N LYS A 432 11.32 25.74 11.27
CA LYS A 432 11.02 26.95 12.04
C LYS A 432 11.60 28.20 11.35
N PRO A 433 10.97 29.38 11.48
CA PRO A 433 11.50 30.62 10.90
C PRO A 433 12.96 30.92 11.25
N GLU A 434 13.39 30.57 12.46
CA GLU A 434 14.76 30.71 12.95
C GLU A 434 15.74 29.83 12.16
N HIS A 435 15.37 28.58 11.90
CA HIS A 435 16.18 27.63 11.13
C HIS A 435 16.30 28.05 9.66
N VAL A 436 15.24 28.62 9.08
CA VAL A 436 15.28 29.20 7.73
C VAL A 436 16.30 30.32 7.63
N LYS A 437 16.29 31.23 8.61
CA LYS A 437 17.23 32.35 8.65
C LYS A 437 18.65 31.87 8.96
N PHE A 438 18.82 30.87 9.81
CA PHE A 438 20.11 30.20 10.03
C PHE A 438 20.68 29.69 8.71
N CYS A 439 19.95 28.87 7.97
CA CYS A 439 20.40 28.34 6.68
C CYS A 439 20.76 29.47 5.70
N LYS A 440 19.95 30.53 5.64
CA LYS A 440 20.22 31.71 4.82
C LYS A 440 21.55 32.38 5.18
N TYR A 441 21.77 32.70 6.46
CA TYR A 441 23.01 33.32 6.91
C TYR A 441 24.21 32.43 6.65
N MET A 442 24.09 31.12 6.87
CA MET A 442 25.17 30.18 6.61
C MET A 442 25.53 30.13 5.12
N LYS A 443 24.55 30.16 4.21
CA LYS A 443 24.82 30.27 2.76
C LYS A 443 25.57 31.55 2.41
N GLU A 444 25.15 32.68 2.98
CA GLU A 444 25.73 34.00 2.68
C GLU A 444 27.16 34.14 3.24
N ILE A 445 27.41 33.68 4.47
CA ILE A 445 28.70 33.82 5.17
C ILE A 445 29.74 32.86 4.60
N PHE A 446 29.35 31.62 4.31
CA PHE A 446 30.27 30.56 3.88
C PHE A 446 30.27 30.34 2.37
N GLU A 447 29.51 31.15 1.62
CA GLU A 447 29.38 31.09 0.17
C GLU A 447 28.99 29.68 -0.32
N LEU A 448 28.07 29.04 0.42
CA LEU A 448 27.59 27.70 0.10
C LEU A 448 26.72 27.73 -1.17
N PRO A 449 26.68 26.65 -1.97
CA PRO A 449 25.87 26.61 -3.18
C PRO A 449 24.39 26.92 -2.90
N SER A 450 23.78 27.75 -3.75
CA SER A 450 22.39 28.19 -3.55
C SER A 450 21.38 27.03 -3.55
N ASP A 451 21.68 25.98 -4.34
CA ASP A 451 20.85 24.79 -4.51
C ASP A 451 21.06 23.73 -3.41
N SER A 452 22.05 23.90 -2.52
CA SER A 452 22.29 23.05 -1.34
C SER A 452 22.10 23.85 -0.05
N ALA A 453 22.35 23.25 1.13
CA ALA A 453 22.24 23.92 2.43
C ALA A 453 20.83 24.47 2.75
N ASN A 454 19.79 23.73 2.36
CA ASN A 454 18.38 24.09 2.62
C ASN A 454 17.82 23.51 3.93
N SER A 455 18.63 22.71 4.63
CA SER A 455 18.34 22.18 5.97
C SER A 455 19.57 22.33 6.85
N ILE A 456 19.39 22.26 8.18
CA ILE A 456 20.50 22.31 9.16
C ILE A 456 21.54 21.23 8.84
N ARG A 457 21.11 20.00 8.54
CA ARG A 457 22.00 18.87 8.21
C ARG A 457 22.78 19.10 6.91
N GLU A 458 22.13 19.64 5.88
CA GLU A 458 22.83 20.00 4.63
C GLU A 458 23.83 21.13 4.85
N VAL A 459 23.48 22.17 5.62
CA VAL A 459 24.41 23.24 5.99
C VAL A 459 25.66 22.65 6.67
N LYS A 460 25.49 21.71 7.60
CA LYS A 460 26.60 21.01 8.25
C LYS A 460 27.47 20.26 7.26
N SER A 461 26.87 19.49 6.35
CA SER A 461 27.59 18.71 5.34
C SER A 461 28.37 19.61 4.36
N GLU A 462 27.74 20.67 3.84
CA GLU A 462 28.36 21.65 2.96
C GLU A 462 29.48 22.41 3.66
N LEU A 463 29.28 22.79 4.92
CA LEU A 463 30.31 23.45 5.72
C LEU A 463 31.52 22.52 5.96
N ARG A 464 31.29 21.26 6.33
CA ARG A 464 32.37 20.25 6.43
C ARG A 464 33.14 20.14 5.12
N ARG A 465 32.45 20.08 3.98
CA ARG A 465 33.09 20.03 2.65
C ARG A 465 33.93 21.27 2.36
N SER A 466 33.36 22.46 2.59
CA SER A 466 34.08 23.73 2.42
C SER A 466 35.34 23.81 3.29
N LEU A 467 35.30 23.26 4.50
CA LEU A 467 36.47 23.19 5.38
C LEU A 467 37.53 22.22 4.86
N VAL A 468 37.13 21.05 4.32
CA VAL A 468 38.06 20.12 3.65
C VAL A 468 38.79 20.83 2.50
N ASP A 469 38.06 21.54 1.64
CA ASP A 469 38.64 22.29 0.52
C ASP A 469 39.64 23.36 1.00
N LYS A 470 39.34 24.02 2.12
CA LYS A 470 40.22 25.04 2.73
C LYS A 470 41.41 24.46 3.46
N SER A 471 41.44 23.16 3.80
CA SER A 471 42.55 22.45 4.46
C SER A 471 43.03 22.97 5.83
N PHE A 472 42.37 23.95 6.43
CA PHE A 472 42.75 24.54 7.73
C PHE A 472 41.54 24.63 8.66
N PRO A 473 41.73 24.50 9.99
CA PRO A 473 40.63 24.44 10.92
C PRO A 473 40.00 25.80 11.20
N ILE A 474 38.68 25.84 11.35
CA ILE A 474 37.91 27.07 11.59
C ILE A 474 38.24 27.72 12.95
N TRP A 475 38.66 26.93 13.96
CA TRP A 475 39.03 27.48 15.28
C TRP A 475 40.26 28.39 15.23
N SER A 476 41.09 28.29 14.19
CA SER A 476 42.29 29.12 14.02
C SER A 476 41.96 30.63 13.98
N LEU A 477 40.74 30.99 13.56
CA LEU A 477 40.26 32.37 13.52
C LEU A 477 40.17 33.03 14.90
N LYS A 478 40.13 32.26 15.99
CA LYS A 478 40.17 32.80 17.36
C LYS A 478 41.47 33.56 17.65
N TYR A 479 42.55 33.29 16.91
CA TYR A 479 43.89 33.82 17.17
C TYR A 479 44.32 34.91 16.18
N CYS A 480 43.41 35.41 15.34
CA CYS A 480 43.71 36.51 14.43
C CYS A 480 43.58 37.87 15.16
N PRO A 481 44.68 38.62 15.35
CA PRO A 481 44.69 39.81 16.21
C PRO A 481 44.11 41.10 15.56
N GLU A 482 43.78 41.06 14.27
CA GLU A 482 43.39 42.25 13.48
C GLU A 482 41.86 42.45 13.35
N GLU A 483 41.05 41.53 13.88
CA GLU A 483 39.58 41.60 13.74
C GLU A 483 38.95 42.34 14.94
N GLU A 484 38.19 43.42 14.66
CA GLU A 484 37.36 44.09 15.66
C GLU A 484 36.34 43.10 16.25
N ASN A 485 36.09 43.15 17.57
CA ASN A 485 35.21 42.22 18.30
C ASN A 485 35.70 40.76 18.37
N THR A 486 37.01 40.56 18.52
CA THR A 486 37.67 39.23 18.62
C THR A 486 36.96 38.27 19.57
N ASP A 487 36.51 38.72 20.75
CA ASP A 487 35.81 37.89 21.73
C ASP A 487 34.47 37.35 21.23
N LYS A 488 33.72 38.16 20.47
CA LYS A 488 32.41 37.76 19.90
C LYS A 488 32.60 36.82 18.71
N ILE A 489 33.59 37.07 17.86
CA ILE A 489 33.98 36.16 16.79
C ILE A 489 34.38 34.80 17.38
N ALA A 490 35.19 34.79 18.43
CA ALA A 490 35.60 33.56 19.11
C ALA A 490 34.41 32.76 19.66
N GLY A 491 33.38 33.44 20.19
CA GLY A 491 32.13 32.82 20.64
C GLY A 491 31.37 32.12 19.52
N VAL A 492 31.17 32.79 18.39
CA VAL A 492 30.51 32.21 17.19
C VAL A 492 31.33 31.07 16.60
N ILE A 493 32.65 31.23 16.51
CA ILE A 493 33.56 30.19 16.02
C ILE A 493 33.51 28.95 16.90
N ARG A 494 33.39 29.09 18.22
CA ARG A 494 33.19 27.94 19.13
C ARG A 494 31.90 27.20 18.79
N LEU A 495 30.79 27.91 18.65
CA LEU A 495 29.51 27.29 18.29
C LEU A 495 29.56 26.60 16.92
N LEU A 496 30.28 27.17 15.95
CA LEU A 496 30.49 26.56 14.64
C LEU A 496 31.36 25.30 14.72
N CYS A 497 32.39 25.30 15.56
CA CYS A 497 33.17 24.08 15.87
C CYS A 497 32.28 22.99 16.46
N ASP A 498 31.44 23.33 17.44
CA ASP A 498 30.50 22.40 18.05
C ASP A 498 29.52 21.86 17.01
N PHE A 499 29.03 22.73 16.12
CA PHE A 499 28.10 22.37 15.04
C PHE A 499 28.69 21.38 14.04
N VAL A 500 29.92 21.63 13.54
CA VAL A 500 30.58 20.70 12.60
C VAL A 500 31.06 19.42 13.26
N SER A 501 31.31 19.44 14.57
CA SER A 501 31.76 18.26 15.35
C SER A 501 30.60 17.44 15.92
N ALA A 502 29.37 17.96 15.88
CA ALA A 502 28.19 17.26 16.37
C ALA A 502 28.01 15.91 15.68
N LYS A 503 27.79 14.86 16.49
CA LYS A 503 27.54 13.51 16.01
C LYS A 503 26.23 13.47 15.23
N ASP A 504 26.18 12.63 14.20
CA ASP A 504 25.00 12.43 13.36
C ASP A 504 23.95 11.51 14.04
N ASP A 505 23.70 11.69 15.34
CA ASP A 505 22.85 10.81 16.15
C ASP A 505 21.42 11.37 16.30
N GLU A 506 20.42 10.59 15.88
CA GLU A 506 19.01 11.01 15.72
C GLU A 506 18.28 11.31 17.04
N SER A 507 18.87 10.93 18.18
CA SER A 507 18.28 11.14 19.52
C SER A 507 18.72 12.44 20.20
N SER A 508 19.68 13.15 19.61
CA SER A 508 20.25 14.38 20.18
C SER A 508 19.57 15.61 19.56
N ASN A 509 18.85 16.36 20.38
CA ASN A 509 18.33 17.70 20.03
C ASN A 509 19.46 18.74 19.87
N ASP A 510 20.73 18.33 20.00
CA ASP A 510 21.85 19.26 20.18
C ASP A 510 22.20 19.98 18.88
N GLU A 511 22.15 19.32 17.70
CA GLU A 511 22.47 19.99 16.41
C GLU A 511 21.49 21.15 16.13
N THR A 512 20.20 20.90 16.35
CA THR A 512 19.16 21.92 16.17
C THR A 512 19.30 23.03 17.22
N GLN A 513 19.62 22.67 18.47
CA GLN A 513 19.83 23.64 19.54
C GLN A 513 21.08 24.51 19.30
N ILE A 514 22.16 23.92 18.79
CA ILE A 514 23.38 24.64 18.40
C ILE A 514 23.08 25.58 17.23
N ALA A 515 22.35 25.13 16.20
CA ALA A 515 21.93 25.98 15.09
C ALA A 515 21.06 27.17 15.55
N GLU A 516 20.14 26.94 16.49
CA GLU A 516 19.36 28.02 17.11
C GLU A 516 20.23 28.99 17.92
N ASN A 517 21.26 28.50 18.60
CA ASN A 517 22.21 29.35 19.33
C ASN A 517 23.08 30.19 18.39
N ILE A 518 23.59 29.60 17.30
CA ILE A 518 24.31 30.33 16.26
C ILE A 518 23.42 31.41 15.65
N TYR A 519 22.16 31.07 15.36
CA TYR A 519 21.19 32.05 14.84
C TYR A 519 20.98 33.22 15.80
N LYS A 520 20.83 32.96 17.11
CA LYS A 520 20.70 34.02 18.11
C LYS A 520 21.90 34.96 18.10
N GLU A 521 23.11 34.41 18.01
CA GLU A 521 24.32 35.21 17.87
C GLU A 521 24.26 36.07 16.59
N PHE A 522 23.96 35.48 15.43
CA PHE A 522 23.85 36.22 14.16
C PHE A 522 22.84 37.38 14.20
N VAL A 523 21.70 37.23 14.89
CA VAL A 523 20.69 38.28 15.02
C VAL A 523 21.07 39.35 16.02
N SER A 524 21.80 38.99 17.08
CA SER A 524 22.24 39.92 18.12
C SER A 524 23.35 40.87 17.66
N ILE A 525 23.85 40.68 16.44
CA ILE A 525 25.06 41.31 15.92
C ILE A 525 24.76 42.18 14.68
N ASP A 526 25.48 43.30 14.53
CA ASP A 526 25.35 44.23 13.40
C ASP A 526 25.76 43.56 12.06
N HIS A 527 25.12 43.95 10.96
CA HIS A 527 25.40 43.47 9.61
C HIS A 527 26.89 43.59 9.23
N LYS A 528 27.58 44.61 9.76
CA LYS A 528 29.03 44.79 9.56
C LYS A 528 29.87 43.62 10.05
N PHE A 529 29.43 42.91 11.08
CA PHE A 529 30.15 41.76 11.63
C PHE A 529 29.90 40.49 10.81
N LEU A 530 28.73 40.32 10.20
CA LEU A 530 28.49 39.20 9.29
C LEU A 530 29.44 39.31 8.07
N ASP A 531 29.68 40.53 7.58
CA ASP A 531 30.68 40.80 6.55
C ASP A 531 32.13 40.60 7.04
N GLN A 532 32.42 40.88 8.32
CA GLN A 532 33.72 40.54 8.93
C GLN A 532 33.91 39.03 8.99
N LEU A 533 32.92 38.27 9.47
CA LEU A 533 32.99 36.81 9.56
C LEU A 533 33.16 36.17 8.18
N ARG A 534 32.45 36.67 7.15
CA ARG A 534 32.63 36.24 5.77
C ARG A 534 34.06 36.46 5.26
N ARG A 535 34.65 37.64 5.52
CA ARG A 535 36.05 37.93 5.14
C ARG A 535 37.06 37.12 5.94
N ALA A 536 36.77 36.85 7.21
CA ALA A 536 37.63 36.05 8.08
C ALA A 536 37.69 34.58 7.63
N MET A 537 36.65 34.07 6.97
CA MET A 537 36.58 32.69 6.45
C MET A 537 37.42 32.42 5.19
N ASP A 538 38.33 33.33 4.83
CA ASP A 538 39.34 33.16 3.78
C ASP A 538 40.50 32.22 4.21
N ILE A 539 41.04 31.47 3.26
CA ILE A 539 42.14 30.52 3.50
C ILE A 539 43.40 31.21 4.06
N ASN A 540 43.70 32.44 3.62
CA ASN A 540 44.88 33.16 4.13
C ASN A 540 44.68 33.62 5.57
N THR A 541 43.46 33.95 5.95
CA THR A 541 43.14 34.31 7.34
C THR A 541 43.22 33.08 8.25
N LEU A 542 42.70 31.93 7.82
CA LEU A 542 42.86 30.65 8.55
C LEU A 542 44.33 30.28 8.75
N LYS A 543 45.16 30.38 7.69
CA LYS A 543 46.61 30.16 7.77
C LYS A 543 47.30 31.09 8.78
N ARG A 544 46.97 32.39 8.72
CA ARG A 544 47.51 33.39 9.64
C ARG A 544 47.12 33.08 11.08
N GLY A 545 45.84 32.78 11.33
CA GLY A 545 45.34 32.41 12.65
C GLY A 545 46.06 31.19 13.22
N LEU A 546 46.26 30.15 12.40
CA LEU A 546 46.99 28.95 12.81
C LEU A 546 48.46 29.26 13.13
N LEU A 547 49.09 30.14 12.34
CA LEU A 547 50.46 30.56 12.60
C LEU A 547 50.60 31.33 13.91
N PHE A 548 49.66 32.23 14.23
CA PHE A 548 49.63 32.93 15.52
C PHE A 548 49.44 31.94 16.67
N PHE A 549 48.51 31.00 16.52
CA PHE A 549 48.34 29.93 17.50
C PHE A 549 49.64 29.17 17.77
N ILE A 550 50.37 28.76 16.72
CA ILE A 550 51.64 28.04 16.84
C ILE A 550 52.69 28.91 17.56
N LYS A 551 52.78 30.20 17.24
CA LYS A 551 53.74 31.12 17.88
C LYS A 551 53.50 31.24 19.38
N ASP A 552 52.23 31.34 19.78
CA ASP A 552 51.87 31.58 21.17
C ASP A 552 51.83 30.30 22.02
N ASN A 553 51.35 29.19 21.44
CA ASN A 553 51.10 27.94 22.17
C ASN A 553 52.20 26.89 21.96
N CYS A 554 52.97 26.99 20.87
CA CYS A 554 54.04 26.05 20.52
C CYS A 554 55.36 26.80 20.16
N PRO A 555 55.86 27.70 21.03
CA PRO A 555 57.01 28.55 20.70
C PRO A 555 58.29 27.76 20.42
N SER A 556 58.44 26.58 21.02
CA SER A 556 59.56 25.66 20.80
C SER A 556 59.59 25.09 19.39
N LEU A 557 58.45 24.63 18.86
CA LEU A 557 58.30 24.20 17.47
C LEU A 557 58.69 25.34 16.52
N TYR A 558 58.14 26.53 16.76
CA TYR A 558 58.38 27.69 15.91
C TYR A 558 59.87 28.06 15.88
N ALA A 559 60.52 28.15 17.04
CA ALA A 559 61.96 28.41 17.13
C ALA A 559 62.78 27.32 16.40
N SER A 560 62.37 26.06 16.55
CA SER A 560 63.04 24.94 15.89
C SER A 560 62.94 25.03 14.36
N ALA A 561 61.76 25.32 13.81
CA ALA A 561 61.56 25.53 12.38
C ALA A 561 62.45 26.64 11.83
N ARG A 562 62.53 27.78 12.54
CA ARG A 562 63.35 28.92 12.11
C ARG A 562 64.85 28.64 12.09
N SER A 563 65.35 27.90 13.08
CA SER A 563 66.76 27.50 13.09
C SER A 563 67.13 26.54 11.93
N LEU A 564 66.13 25.85 11.36
CA LEU A 564 66.28 25.00 10.17
C LEU A 564 66.07 25.77 8.85
N GLY A 565 65.82 27.08 8.89
CA GLY A 565 65.54 27.88 7.69
C GLY A 565 64.15 27.64 7.09
N ILE A 566 63.23 27.01 7.84
CA ILE A 566 61.85 26.74 7.38
C ILE A 566 61.04 28.04 7.48
N ASP A 567 60.35 28.39 6.39
CA ASP A 567 59.47 29.55 6.36
C ASP A 567 58.08 29.29 6.95
N ASP A 568 57.24 30.33 7.10
CA ASP A 568 55.90 30.17 7.69
C ASP A 568 54.99 29.26 6.85
N ASN A 569 55.09 29.31 5.52
CA ASN A 569 54.25 28.50 4.65
C ASN A 569 54.67 27.03 4.69
N GLN A 570 55.98 26.77 4.69
CA GLN A 570 56.54 25.43 4.85
C GLN A 570 56.17 24.85 6.21
N LEU A 571 56.27 25.63 7.30
CA LEU A 571 55.84 25.19 8.62
C LEU A 571 54.37 24.79 8.64
N LEU A 572 53.49 25.61 8.07
CA LEU A 572 52.05 25.32 8.00
C LEU A 572 51.75 24.07 7.16
N ASN A 573 52.47 23.85 6.06
CA ASN A 573 52.34 22.64 5.25
C ASN A 573 52.82 21.41 6.02
N ASN A 574 53.96 21.47 6.70
CA ASN A 574 54.46 20.36 7.50
C ASN A 574 53.50 20.02 8.65
N VAL A 575 52.91 21.03 9.30
CA VAL A 575 51.86 20.82 10.31
C VAL A 575 50.66 20.14 9.67
N LYS A 576 50.24 20.58 8.48
CA LYS A 576 49.14 19.97 7.73
C LYS A 576 49.41 18.50 7.40
N ASP A 577 50.62 18.15 6.95
CA ASP A 577 50.99 16.78 6.57
C ASP A 577 51.00 15.81 7.77
N TYR A 578 51.24 16.33 8.97
CA TYR A 578 51.20 15.55 10.21
C TYR A 578 49.78 15.37 10.76
N MET A 579 48.86 16.23 10.36
CA MET A 579 47.44 16.11 10.68
C MET A 579 46.77 15.25 9.60
N SER A 580 45.71 14.50 9.96
CA SER A 580 45.04 13.56 9.04
C SER A 580 44.65 14.22 7.71
N GLU A 581 44.97 13.58 6.57
CA GLU A 581 44.73 14.07 5.20
C GLU A 581 43.27 14.45 4.92
N ASP A 582 42.30 13.81 5.59
CA ASP A 582 40.93 13.78 5.08
C ASP A 582 39.95 14.81 5.67
N SER A 583 40.24 15.53 6.77
CA SER A 583 39.21 16.41 7.38
C SER A 583 39.72 17.46 8.38
N SER A 584 40.03 18.67 7.89
CA SER A 584 40.40 19.85 8.70
C SER A 584 39.36 20.26 9.78
N TRP A 585 38.09 19.91 9.58
CA TRP A 585 37.02 20.16 10.56
C TRP A 585 37.07 19.23 11.78
N LEU A 586 37.84 18.13 11.72
CA LEU A 586 38.09 17.22 12.85
C LEU A 586 39.27 17.65 13.72
N TRP A 587 40.05 18.64 13.28
CA TRP A 587 41.22 19.07 14.02
C TRP A 587 40.76 19.83 15.27
N GLN A 588 40.85 19.19 16.44
CA GLN A 588 40.55 19.82 17.72
C GLN A 588 41.81 20.50 18.29
N GLU A 589 41.65 21.65 18.93
CA GLU A 589 42.76 22.42 19.52
C GLU A 589 43.58 21.60 20.54
N GLU A 590 42.90 20.72 21.28
CA GLU A 590 43.48 19.83 22.29
C GLU A 590 44.38 18.77 21.64
N HIS A 591 43.91 18.14 20.55
CA HIS A 591 44.65 17.10 19.83
C HIS A 591 45.78 17.66 18.97
N PHE A 592 45.66 18.92 18.54
CA PHE A 592 46.69 19.61 17.78
C PHE A 592 48.04 19.66 18.54
N LYS A 593 48.01 19.88 19.86
CA LYS A 593 49.22 19.94 20.69
C LYS A 593 49.96 18.60 20.77
N GLU A 594 49.23 17.49 20.75
CA GLU A 594 49.81 16.14 20.78
C GLU A 594 50.52 15.81 19.46
N VAL A 595 49.87 16.07 18.32
CA VAL A 595 50.39 15.81 16.97
C VAL A 595 51.61 16.68 16.64
N VAL A 596 51.57 17.95 17.05
CA VAL A 596 52.67 18.91 16.86
C VAL A 596 53.91 18.54 17.68
N GLY A 597 53.77 17.86 18.81
CA GLY A 597 54.90 17.37 19.59
C GLY A 597 55.79 16.39 18.82
N SER A 598 55.20 15.56 17.95
CA SER A 598 55.95 14.67 17.06
C SER A 598 56.74 15.43 15.99
N LEU A 599 56.13 16.45 15.37
CA LEU A 599 56.80 17.31 14.41
C LEU A 599 57.97 18.08 15.06
N GLU A 600 57.77 18.61 16.27
CA GLU A 600 58.83 19.28 17.03
C GLU A 600 60.00 18.34 17.32
N THR A 601 59.71 17.10 17.70
CA THR A 601 60.73 16.07 17.95
C THR A 601 61.55 15.81 16.69
N ASN A 602 60.91 15.71 15.53
CA ASN A 602 61.59 15.51 14.25
C ASN A 602 62.46 16.70 13.86
N TYR A 603 62.00 17.95 14.06
CA TYR A 603 62.83 19.12 13.84
C TYR A 603 64.05 19.16 14.78
N ARG A 604 63.88 18.82 16.07
CA ARG A 604 65.01 18.76 17.02
C ARG A 604 66.01 17.67 16.66
N LEU A 605 65.54 16.51 16.21
CA LEU A 605 66.39 15.42 15.75
C LEU A 605 67.19 15.84 14.50
N LEU A 606 66.55 16.51 13.53
CA LEU A 606 67.22 17.06 12.35
C LEU A 606 68.30 18.08 12.73
N GLN A 607 68.01 18.98 13.68
CA GLN A 607 69.01 19.93 14.20
C GLN A 607 70.21 19.21 14.84
N GLY A 608 69.94 18.14 15.60
CA GLY A 608 70.98 17.30 16.19
C GLY A 608 71.89 16.68 15.12
N PHE A 609 71.29 16.13 14.05
CA PHE A 609 72.03 15.60 12.91
C PHE A 609 72.84 16.67 12.17
N ASN A 610 72.26 17.83 11.89
CA ASN A 610 72.97 18.94 11.23
C ASN A 610 74.19 19.41 12.03
N ARG A 611 74.10 19.42 13.37
CA ARG A 611 75.23 19.73 14.27
C ARG A 611 76.32 18.66 14.23
N LEU A 612 75.96 17.38 14.14
CA LEU A 612 76.92 16.27 14.12
C LEU A 612 77.66 16.15 12.78
N ILE A 613 76.97 16.43 11.66
CA ILE A 613 77.48 16.20 10.30
C ILE A 613 78.08 17.50 9.70
N GLY A 614 77.87 18.66 10.33
CA GLY A 614 78.43 19.94 9.89
C GLY A 614 77.81 20.47 8.59
N THR A 615 76.64 19.98 8.20
CA THR A 615 75.90 20.35 6.99
C THR A 615 74.46 20.73 7.34
N ASN A 616 73.90 21.72 6.66
CA ASN A 616 72.52 22.16 6.85
C ASN A 616 71.59 21.36 5.93
N PHE A 617 71.04 20.24 6.41
CA PHE A 617 69.92 19.60 5.74
C PHE A 617 68.61 20.26 6.16
N THR A 618 67.76 20.57 5.19
CA THR A 618 66.34 20.86 5.37
C THR A 618 65.54 19.62 5.02
N LEU A 619 64.50 19.29 5.81
CA LEU A 619 63.49 18.30 5.43
C LEU A 619 62.85 18.78 4.11
N LEU A 620 62.84 17.90 3.11
CA LEU A 620 62.16 18.10 1.82
C LEU A 620 60.64 18.03 2.03
#